data_AF-A0A2E6MYY4-F1
#
_entry.id   AF-A0A2E6MYY4-F1
#
_cell.length_a   1.000
_cell.length_b   1.000
_cell.length_c   1.000
_cell.angle_alpha   90.00
_cell.angle_beta   90.00
_cell.angle_gamma   90.00
#
_symmetry.space_group_name_H-M   'P 1'
#
loop_
_entity.id
_entity.type
_entity.pdbx_description
1 polymer ?
#
loop_
_entity_poly.entity_id
_entity_poly.type
_entity_poly.pdbx_seq_one_letter_code
_entity_poly.pdbx_strand_id
1 'polypeptide(L)' 'MPETFWSFERLGVLDKMRNSDFIKKLSVQFVSHSGKESNPFFFEKHDPRENSQTWQVERGAFDQILLDNAAEKGAQ' A
#
# COMPACT_ATOMS: atom_id res chain seq x y z
N MET A 1 8.23 -2.25 7.56
CA MET A 1 6.84 -2.76 7.49
C MET A 1 5.94 -1.59 7.19
N PRO A 2 4.96 -1.64 6.25
CA PRO A 2 4.84 -2.43 5.03
C PRO A 2 5.99 -2.25 4.03
N GLU A 3 6.44 -3.37 3.48
CA GLU A 3 7.66 -3.44 2.67
C GLU A 3 7.49 -2.97 1.22
N THR A 4 6.25 -2.84 0.74
CA THR A 4 5.98 -2.38 -0.64
C THR A 4 6.40 -0.93 -0.88
N PHE A 5 6.56 -0.12 0.18
CA PHE A 5 7.01 1.26 0.09
C PHE A 5 8.32 1.39 -0.71
N TRP A 6 9.32 0.56 -0.39
CA TRP A 6 10.63 0.58 -1.04
C TRP A 6 10.57 0.14 -2.50
N SER A 7 9.69 -0.83 -2.81
CA SER A 7 9.44 -1.22 -4.19
C SER A 7 8.81 -0.07 -4.99
N PHE A 8 7.84 0.64 -4.42
CA PHE A 8 7.20 1.78 -5.07
C PHE A 8 8.17 2.95 -5.28
N GLU A 9 9.04 3.21 -4.30
CA GLU A 9 10.10 4.20 -4.43
C GLU A 9 11.06 3.85 -5.57
N ARG A 10 11.59 2.62 -5.59
CA ARG A 10 12.49 2.14 -6.66
C ARG A 10 11.82 2.13 -8.03
N LEU A 11 10.54 1.78 -8.08
CA LEU A 11 9.75 1.80 -9.32
C LEU A 11 9.36 3.21 -9.75
N GLY A 12 9.52 4.25 -8.92
CA GLY A 12 9.12 5.62 -9.23
C GLY A 12 7.61 5.88 -9.18
N VAL A 13 6.83 4.99 -8.54
CA VAL A 13 5.36 5.10 -8.45
C VAL A 13 4.88 5.61 -7.10
N LEU A 14 5.78 5.84 -6.13
CA LEU A 14 5.40 6.24 -4.78
C LEU A 14 4.60 7.55 -4.74
N ASP A 15 4.99 8.55 -5.54
CA ASP A 15 4.25 9.81 -5.63
C ASP A 15 2.88 9.64 -6.31
N LYS A 16 2.78 8.75 -7.31
CA LYS A 16 1.47 8.40 -7.92
C LYS A 16 0.56 7.76 -6.88
N MET A 17 1.09 6.89 -6.01
CA MET A 17 0.33 6.27 -4.92
C MET A 17 -0.11 7.29 -3.85
N ARG A 18 0.77 8.22 -3.45
CA ARG A 18 0.44 9.29 -2.49
C ARG A 18 -0.71 10.18 -2.96
N ASN A 19 -0.78 10.43 -4.26
CA ASN A 19 -1.79 11.29 -4.89
C ASN A 19 -3.02 10.52 -5.42
N SER A 20 -3.05 9.20 -5.27
CA SER A 20 -4.19 8.38 -5.69
C SER A 20 -5.36 8.48 -4.72
N ASP A 21 -6.56 8.14 -5.20
CA ASP A 21 -7.77 8.02 -4.38
C ASP A 21 -7.82 6.70 -3.57
N PHE A 22 -6.75 5.90 -3.59
CA PHE A 22 -6.71 4.65 -2.85
C PHE A 22 -6.73 4.89 -1.33
N ILE A 23 -7.51 4.06 -0.64
CA ILE A 23 -7.67 4.18 0.81
C ILE A 23 -6.39 3.76 1.51
N LYS A 24 -5.87 4.61 2.40
CA LYS A 24 -4.70 4.27 3.22
C LYS A 24 -5.01 3.09 4.15
N LYS A 25 -4.14 2.10 4.12
CA LYS A 25 -4.13 0.95 5.02
C LYS A 25 -3.14 1.21 6.16
N LEU A 26 -3.68 1.51 7.33
CA LEU A 26 -2.90 1.87 8.53
C LEU A 26 -2.73 0.71 9.52
N SER A 27 -3.56 -0.33 9.38
CA SER A 27 -3.65 -1.41 10.35
C SER A 27 -4.17 -2.71 9.74
N VAL A 28 -4.18 -3.74 10.57
CA VAL A 28 -4.98 -4.96 10.38
C VAL A 28 -5.69 -5.29 11.69
N GLN A 29 -6.90 -5.82 11.59
CA GLN A 29 -7.64 -6.38 12.71
C GLN A 29 -8.21 -7.73 12.28
N PHE A 30 -8.22 -8.70 13.20
CA PHE A 30 -8.70 -10.04 12.92
C PHE A 30 -9.99 -10.29 13.69
N VAL A 31 -10.94 -10.96 13.03
CA VAL A 31 -12.16 -11.47 13.66
C VAL A 31 -12.10 -12.99 13.57
N SER A 32 -12.17 -13.66 14.71
CA SER A 32 -12.16 -15.12 14.77
C SER A 32 -13.50 -15.71 14.31
N HIS A 33 -13.54 -17.03 14.06
CA HIS A 33 -14.78 -17.74 13.72
C HIS A 33 -15.88 -17.60 14.80
N SER A 34 -15.50 -17.35 16.06
CA SER A 34 -16.44 -17.10 17.16
C SER A 34 -17.00 -15.68 17.19
N GLY A 35 -16.59 -14.81 16.27
CA GLY A 35 -16.94 -13.38 16.27
C GLY A 35 -16.07 -12.53 17.20
N LYS A 36 -15.16 -13.12 17.97
CA LYS A 36 -14.23 -12.35 18.82
C LYS A 36 -13.18 -11.61 17.98
N GLU A 37 -13.05 -10.31 18.21
CA GLU A 37 -12.09 -9.43 17.55
C GLU A 37 -10.74 -9.37 18.29
N SER A 38 -9.65 -9.21 17.54
CA SER A 38 -8.35 -8.82 18.08
C SER A 38 -8.32 -7.32 18.38
N ASN A 39 -7.36 -6.89 19.21
CA ASN A 39 -6.95 -5.49 19.18
C ASN A 39 -6.43 -5.14 17.78
N PRO A 40 -6.71 -3.94 17.26
CA PRO A 40 -6.16 -3.51 15.98
C PRO A 40 -4.64 -3.38 16.07
N PHE A 41 -3.94 -3.98 15.10
CA PHE A 41 -2.50 -3.85 14.94
C PHE A 41 -2.22 -2.67 14.02
N PHE A 42 -1.91 -1.51 14.62
CA PHE A 42 -1.53 -0.30 13.89
C PHE A 42 -0.04 -0.32 13.55
N PHE A 43 0.27 -0.17 12.27
CA PHE A 43 1.63 -0.28 11.77
C PHE A 43 2.57 0.80 12.33
N GLU A 44 2.08 2.03 12.46
CA GLU A 44 2.82 3.18 12.99
C GLU A 44 3.32 2.99 14.43
N LYS A 45 2.67 2.13 15.22
CA LYS A 45 3.07 1.83 16.60
C LYS A 45 4.32 0.95 16.67
N HIS A 46 4.68 0.29 15.56
CA HIS A 46 5.82 -0.61 15.45
C HIS A 46 6.94 -0.04 14.56
N ASP A 47 6.61 0.85 13.63
CA ASP A 47 7.57 1.59 12.82
C ASP A 47 7.04 3.02 12.64
N PRO A 48 7.67 4.07 13.19
CA PRO A 48 7.15 5.43 13.13
C PRO A 48 7.41 6.13 11.79
N ARG A 49 8.15 5.48 10.88
CA ARG A 49 8.50 6.05 9.57
C ARG A 49 7.31 6.00 8.62
N GLU A 50 7.39 6.76 7.53
CA GLU A 50 6.31 6.82 6.51
C GLU A 50 6.04 5.45 5.86
N ASN A 51 7.07 4.61 5.76
CA ASN A 51 6.95 3.26 5.25
C ASN A 51 6.04 2.35 6.10
N SER A 52 5.51 2.85 7.23
CA SER A 52 4.50 2.21 8.07
C SER A 52 3.09 2.23 7.48
N GLN A 53 2.88 2.87 6.33
CA GLN A 53 1.58 2.95 5.68
C GLN A 53 1.61 2.38 4.25
N THR A 54 0.48 1.86 3.80
CA THR A 54 0.28 1.42 2.41
C THR A 54 -1.15 1.72 1.97
N TRP A 55 -1.61 1.14 0.86
CA TRP A 55 -2.91 1.41 0.26
C TRP A 55 -3.72 0.14 0.06
N GLN A 56 -5.04 0.24 0.25
CA GLN A 56 -6.01 -0.69 -0.30
C GLN A 56 -6.34 -0.22 -1.71
N VAL A 57 -6.13 -1.07 -2.70
CA VAL A 57 -6.22 -0.68 -4.11
C VAL A 57 -7.31 -1.44 -4.84
N GLU A 58 -7.94 -0.76 -5.80
CA GLU A 58 -8.64 -1.44 -6.89
C GLU A 58 -7.58 -1.87 -7.92
N ARG A 59 -7.60 -3.14 -8.32
CA ARG A 59 -6.50 -3.75 -9.08
C ARG A 59 -6.42 -3.25 -10.51
N GLY A 60 -7.53 -3.00 -11.19
CA GLY A 60 -7.51 -2.42 -12.54
C GLY A 60 -6.81 -1.07 -12.58
N ALA A 61 -7.20 -0.15 -11.71
CA ALA A 61 -6.60 1.17 -11.60
C ALA A 61 -5.13 1.12 -11.15
N PHE A 62 -4.81 0.28 -10.17
CA PHE A 62 -3.43 0.16 -9.68
C PHE A 62 -2.50 -0.46 -10.73
N ASP A 63 -2.94 -1.53 -11.38
CA ASP A 63 -2.14 -2.19 -12.40
C ASP A 63 -1.95 -1.26 -13.62
N GLN A 64 -2.93 -0.42 -13.96
CA GLN A 64 -2.79 0.62 -14.99
C GLN A 64 -1.69 1.63 -14.61
N ILE A 65 -1.63 2.10 -13.36
CA ILE A 65 -0.54 2.97 -12.89
C ILE A 65 0.83 2.31 -13.08
N LEU A 66 0.93 1.00 -12.81
CA LEU A 66 2.18 0.26 -12.99
C LEU A 66 2.55 0.08 -14.47
N LEU A 67 1.57 -0.23 -15.32
CA LEU A 67 1.76 -0.37 -16.77
C LEU A 67 2.20 0.95 -17.40
N ASP A 68 1.52 2.04 -17.08
CA ASP A 68 1.86 3.38 -17.58
C ASP A 68 3.27 3.78 -17.13
N ASN A 69 3.61 3.53 -15.85
CA ASN A 69 4.96 3.77 -15.34
C ASN A 69 6.03 2.91 -16.04
N ALA A 70 5.71 1.67 -16.40
CA ALA A 70 6.64 0.82 -17.14
C ALA A 70 6.86 1.33 -18.57
N ALA A 71 5.78 1.75 -19.25
CA ALA A 71 5.84 2.34 -20.58
C ALA A 71 6.61 3.67 -20.59
N GLU A 72 6.39 4.55 -19.60
CA GLU A 72 7.17 5.79 -19.39
C GLU A 72 8.67 5.51 -19.23
N LYS A 73 9.04 4.33 -18.75
CA LYS A 73 10.42 3.86 -18.57
C LYS A 73 10.97 3.04 -19.76
N GLY A 74 10.20 2.95 -20.84
CA GLY A 74 10.64 2.34 -22.10
C GLY A 74 10.40 0.84 -22.23
N ALA A 75 9.59 0.23 -21.36
CA ALA A 75 9.13 -1.15 -21.57
C ALA A 75 8.13 -1.21 -22.75
N GLN A 76 8.20 -2.29 -23.55
CA GLN A 76 7.30 -2.59 -24.68
C GLN A 76 6.87 -4.06 -24.67
#